data_AF-A0A933QF24-F1
#
_entry.id   AF-A0A933QF24-F1
#
_cell.length_a   1.000
_cell.length_b   1.000
_cell.length_c   1.000
_cell.angle_alpha   90.00
_cell.angle_beta   90.00
_cell.angle_gamma   90.00
#
_symmetry.space_group_name_H-M   'P 1'
#
loop_
_entity.id
_entity.type
_entity.pdbx_description
1 polymer ?
#
loop_
_entity_poly.entity_id
_entity_poly.type
_entity_poly.pdbx_seq_one_letter_code
_entity_poly.pdbx_strand_id
1 'polypeptide(L)'
;MSNPFFDHPILNSPYGSPLRHWELDDDGQPTQLIINTRRRAKFFTPIPKPKKRKAAAKQDAFLFDDGAGLSTKEQQYDPTSIINEVRGHVDSWRALPNPNQWQVTPETARLLQHWRHYKFSGVRPFFCQVEAVETAIWLIEVAPQSKHGKRVLDHLAAANKDANPELMRLALKLATGAGKTTVMAMLIAWQTINAVRRPTSKNFTRGFLICAPGLTIKDRLRVLQPHDPDSYYKDRELVPSDMLDDINKAKIVVTNYHAFKLRERIDISKGGRQLLKGRTGDEIVTTETEGQMLQRVMPDLMGMKSILAINDEAHHCYREKPLDADDEDLKGDDKKEAERNNEAARLWISGLEAVNRKLGLSRVIDLSATPFFLRGSGYADGTLFPWTMSDFSLMDAIECGIVKLPRVPVAENIPGDELPVFRDLWKNISKDMPKKGRGANQDLDPLKLPTRLQTALQALYGHYEKTFKLWEENGIKVPPCFIVVCQNTAISKLVYDFISGFHRKNDDGTTTLENGRLALFRNFDETTG
;
A
#
# COMPACT_ATOMS: atom_id res chain seq x y z
N MET A 1 -16.16 22.96 22.42
CA MET A 1 -16.58 21.60 22.81
C MET A 1 -15.38 20.69 22.65
N SER A 2 -14.97 19.99 23.71
CA SER A 2 -13.93 18.95 23.62
C SER A 2 -14.39 17.86 22.66
N ASN A 3 -13.47 17.34 21.85
CA ASN A 3 -13.74 16.19 21.01
C ASN A 3 -12.79 15.08 21.45
N PRO A 4 -13.20 14.25 22.44
CA PRO A 4 -12.37 13.22 23.03
C PRO A 4 -11.65 12.34 22.02
N PHE A 5 -12.26 12.05 20.86
CA PHE A 5 -11.60 11.30 19.80
C PHE A 5 -10.38 12.03 19.21
N PHE A 6 -10.49 13.33 18.91
CA PHE A 6 -9.37 14.10 18.34
C PHE A 6 -8.31 14.49 19.38
N ASP A 7 -8.71 14.59 20.64
CA ASP A 7 -7.85 14.97 21.76
C ASP A 7 -7.08 13.76 22.31
N HIS A 8 -7.74 12.61 22.43
CA HIS A 8 -7.20 11.36 22.99
C HIS A 8 -7.62 10.12 22.17
N PRO A 9 -7.15 9.97 20.91
CA PRO A 9 -7.61 8.89 20.02
C PRO A 9 -7.17 7.48 20.46
N ILE A 10 -6.09 7.37 21.23
CA ILE A 10 -5.44 6.09 21.56
C ILE A 10 -6.16 5.43 22.75
N LEU A 11 -6.69 4.23 22.52
CA LEU A 11 -7.43 3.42 23.50
C LEU A 11 -6.73 2.11 23.87
N ASN A 12 -5.85 1.60 23.01
CA ASN A 12 -5.24 0.28 23.14
C ASN A 12 -3.72 0.35 23.06
N SER A 13 -3.06 -0.67 23.61
CA SER A 13 -1.62 -0.88 23.40
C SER A 13 -1.36 -1.40 22.00
N PRO A 14 -0.29 -0.94 21.30
CA PRO A 14 0.08 -1.47 19.99
C PRO A 14 0.62 -2.92 20.02
N TYR A 15 0.83 -3.47 21.23
CA TYR A 15 1.43 -4.78 21.45
C TYR A 15 0.45 -5.82 22.00
N GLY A 16 -0.78 -5.43 22.32
CA GLY A 16 -1.85 -6.33 22.76
C GLY A 16 -2.98 -6.38 21.75
N SER A 17 -3.85 -7.39 21.88
CA SER A 17 -5.09 -7.42 21.10
C SER A 17 -5.96 -6.21 21.47
N PRO A 18 -6.53 -5.47 20.50
CA PRO A 18 -7.43 -4.35 20.79
C PRO A 18 -8.66 -4.82 21.55
N LEU A 19 -8.99 -4.16 22.67
CA LEU A 19 -10.11 -4.51 23.53
C LEU A 19 -11.22 -3.45 23.54
N ARG A 20 -10.91 -2.24 23.05
CA ARG A 20 -11.82 -1.10 23.02
C ARG A 20 -11.74 -0.37 21.69
N HIS A 21 -12.81 0.25 21.25
CA HIS A 21 -12.80 1.10 20.06
C HIS A 21 -13.78 2.26 20.21
N TRP A 22 -13.58 3.32 19.43
CA TRP A 22 -14.55 4.41 19.31
C TRP A 22 -15.74 3.97 18.45
N GLU A 23 -16.96 4.13 18.94
CA GLU A 23 -18.14 3.92 18.12
C GLU A 23 -18.15 4.91 16.96
N LEU A 24 -18.49 4.40 15.78
CA LEU A 24 -18.68 5.20 14.57
C LEU A 24 -20.16 5.13 14.18
N ASP A 25 -20.71 6.26 13.74
CA ASP A 25 -22.04 6.29 13.11
C ASP A 25 -22.02 5.69 11.70
N ASP A 26 -23.19 5.67 11.04
CA ASP A 26 -23.35 5.11 9.69
C ASP A 26 -22.55 5.88 8.63
N ASP A 27 -22.17 7.14 8.88
CA ASP A 27 -21.30 7.96 8.04
C ASP A 27 -19.81 7.85 8.44
N GLY A 28 -19.48 6.89 9.32
CA GLY A 28 -18.12 6.63 9.79
C GLY A 28 -17.56 7.67 10.75
N GLN A 29 -18.39 8.54 11.35
CA GLN A 29 -17.96 9.57 12.28
C GLN A 29 -17.93 9.08 13.72
N PRO A 30 -16.88 9.42 14.50
CA PRO A 30 -16.83 9.07 15.92
C PRO A 30 -17.97 9.70 16.73
N THR A 31 -18.81 8.87 17.34
CA THR A 31 -19.93 9.30 18.20
C THR A 31 -19.47 9.79 19.58
N GLN A 32 -18.15 9.72 19.84
CA GLN A 32 -17.50 10.00 21.13
C GLN A 32 -17.81 8.96 22.22
N LEU A 33 -18.46 7.83 21.86
CA LEU A 33 -18.67 6.71 22.75
C LEU A 33 -17.57 5.66 22.57
N ILE A 34 -17.17 5.02 23.67
CA ILE A 34 -16.20 3.92 23.67
C ILE A 34 -16.95 2.61 23.86
N ILE A 35 -16.73 1.67 22.95
CA ILE A 35 -17.24 0.30 23.03
C ILE A 35 -16.13 -0.60 23.58
N ASN A 36 -16.45 -1.39 24.61
CA ASN A 36 -15.51 -2.30 25.28
C ASN A 36 -15.41 -3.68 24.59
N THR A 37 -15.28 -3.68 23.28
CA THR A 37 -15.01 -4.87 22.48
C THR A 37 -14.04 -4.55 21.36
N ARG A 38 -13.45 -5.59 20.76
CA ARG A 38 -12.64 -5.44 19.54
C ARG A 38 -13.53 -5.04 18.36
N ARG A 39 -13.10 -4.04 17.58
CA ARG A 39 -13.79 -3.62 16.35
C ARG A 39 -13.90 -4.79 15.36
N ARG A 40 -15.13 -5.11 14.93
CA ARG A 40 -15.35 -6.07 13.85
C ARG A 40 -14.82 -5.50 12.54
N ALA A 41 -14.24 -6.37 11.69
CA ALA A 41 -13.89 -5.97 10.34
C ALA A 41 -15.19 -5.55 9.62
N LYS A 42 -15.21 -4.32 9.15
CA LYS A 42 -16.28 -3.69 8.37
C LYS A 42 -15.62 -2.66 7.48
N PHE A 43 -16.19 -2.43 6.30
CA PHE A 43 -15.72 -1.37 5.42
C PHE A 43 -16.20 -0.02 5.97
N PHE A 44 -15.27 0.85 6.35
CA PHE A 44 -15.54 2.20 6.83
C PHE A 44 -14.55 3.17 6.20
N THR A 45 -15.03 4.32 5.74
CA THR A 45 -14.20 5.45 5.31
C THR A 45 -13.93 6.35 6.52
N PRO A 46 -12.69 6.44 7.03
CA PRO A 46 -12.40 7.16 8.28
C PRO A 46 -12.25 8.68 8.10
N ILE A 47 -12.62 9.24 6.94
CA ILE A 47 -12.47 10.67 6.67
C ILE A 47 -13.80 11.39 6.93
N PRO A 48 -13.82 12.40 7.82
CA PRO A 48 -15.02 13.17 8.11
C PRO A 48 -15.74 13.72 6.89
N LYS A 49 -17.00 13.33 6.69
CA LYS A 49 -17.87 14.00 5.73
C LYS A 49 -18.27 15.39 6.27
N PRO A 50 -18.53 16.38 5.40
CA PRO A 50 -18.88 17.73 5.84
C PRO A 50 -20.16 17.74 6.70
N LYS A 51 -20.18 18.51 7.81
CA LYS A 51 -21.28 18.54 8.79
C LYS A 51 -22.61 19.13 8.31
N LYS A 52 -22.71 19.66 7.08
CA LYS A 52 -23.96 20.23 6.53
C LYS A 52 -24.19 19.73 5.10
N ARG A 53 -25.18 18.87 4.91
CA ARG A 53 -25.74 18.49 3.59
C ARG A 53 -26.98 19.34 3.32
N LYS A 54 -27.05 20.05 2.19
CA LYS A 54 -28.34 20.42 1.58
C LYS A 54 -28.84 19.19 0.82
N ALA A 55 -30.13 18.88 0.92
CA ALA A 55 -30.75 17.75 0.23
C ALA A 55 -30.86 18.05 -1.29
N ALA A 56 -29.81 17.76 -2.05
CA ALA A 56 -29.85 17.54 -3.51
C ALA A 56 -28.53 16.97 -4.04
N ALA A 57 -28.65 15.98 -4.95
CA ALA A 57 -27.65 15.28 -5.77
C ALA A 57 -26.46 14.64 -5.02
N LYS A 58 -26.38 13.30 -5.08
CA LYS A 58 -25.20 12.51 -4.71
C LYS A 58 -23.96 13.12 -5.41
N GLN A 59 -23.10 13.75 -4.61
CA GLN A 59 -21.86 14.37 -5.07
C GLN A 59 -20.71 13.36 -4.93
N ASP A 60 -20.11 13.01 -6.07
CA ASP A 60 -18.84 12.30 -6.14
C ASP A 60 -17.68 13.23 -5.73
N ALA A 61 -17.32 13.13 -4.45
CA ALA A 61 -16.01 13.56 -3.98
C ALA A 61 -15.05 12.36 -4.06
N PHE A 62 -13.75 12.64 -4.18
CA PHE A 62 -12.60 11.70 -4.22
C PHE A 62 -12.41 10.91 -2.90
N LEU A 63 -13.51 10.50 -2.29
CA LEU A 63 -13.60 10.01 -0.93
C LEU A 63 -14.44 8.75 -0.98
N PHE A 64 -13.73 7.62 -1.04
CA PHE A 64 -14.18 6.25 -0.73
C PHE A 64 -15.69 6.18 -0.53
N ASP A 65 -16.40 6.07 -1.66
CA ASP A 65 -17.85 6.05 -1.68
C ASP A 65 -18.33 4.86 -0.85
N ASP A 66 -19.32 5.14 0.00
CA ASP A 66 -19.97 4.09 0.76
C ASP A 66 -20.73 3.24 -0.24
N GLY A 67 -20.65 1.91 -0.10
CA GLY A 67 -21.33 0.91 -0.94
C GLY A 67 -22.88 0.96 -0.96
N ALA A 68 -23.49 2.14 -0.85
CA ALA A 68 -24.91 2.44 -1.01
C ALA A 68 -25.31 2.61 -2.49
N GLY A 69 -24.80 1.71 -3.34
CA GLY A 69 -25.06 1.64 -4.78
C GLY A 69 -24.93 0.24 -5.38
N LEU A 70 -24.99 -0.83 -4.58
CA LEU A 70 -24.83 -2.20 -5.06
C LEU A 70 -26.03 -2.64 -5.91
N SER A 71 -25.83 -2.74 -7.23
CA SER A 71 -26.68 -3.50 -8.15
C SER A 71 -26.30 -4.99 -8.08
N THR A 72 -27.33 -5.82 -7.87
CA THR A 72 -27.40 -7.31 -7.92
C THR A 72 -26.81 -8.14 -6.76
N LYS A 73 -27.62 -9.12 -6.31
CA LYS A 73 -27.36 -10.07 -5.20
C LYS A 73 -26.18 -11.02 -5.44
N GLU A 74 -25.70 -11.13 -6.67
CA GLU A 74 -24.61 -12.03 -7.05
C GLU A 74 -23.23 -11.39 -6.87
N GLN A 75 -23.16 -10.05 -6.75
CA GLN A 75 -21.91 -9.30 -6.61
C GLN A 75 -21.44 -9.12 -5.15
N GLN A 76 -22.24 -9.54 -4.16
CA GLN A 76 -21.87 -9.49 -2.75
C GLN A 76 -21.06 -10.72 -2.35
N TYR A 77 -19.77 -10.76 -2.72
CA TYR A 77 -18.83 -11.28 -1.75
C TYR A 77 -18.86 -10.29 -0.58
N ASP A 78 -19.30 -10.72 0.59
CA ASP A 78 -19.04 -9.99 1.84
C ASP A 78 -17.73 -10.52 2.44
N PRO A 79 -16.55 -10.02 1.98
CA PRO A 79 -15.27 -10.45 2.52
C PRO A 79 -15.15 -10.15 4.02
N THR A 80 -15.97 -9.23 4.55
CA THR A 80 -15.90 -8.89 5.98
C THR A 80 -16.40 -10.03 6.87
N SER A 81 -17.35 -10.83 6.39
CA SER A 81 -17.87 -12.00 7.11
C SER A 81 -16.77 -13.06 7.31
N ILE A 82 -16.07 -13.45 6.22
CA ILE A 82 -15.01 -14.46 6.29
C ILE A 82 -13.80 -13.96 7.09
N ILE A 83 -13.44 -12.68 6.99
CA ILE A 83 -12.34 -12.10 7.79
C ILE A 83 -12.66 -12.21 9.29
N ASN A 84 -13.89 -11.89 9.70
CA ASN A 84 -14.29 -12.01 11.10
C ASN A 84 -14.34 -13.49 11.57
N GLU A 85 -14.75 -14.42 10.71
CA GLU A 85 -14.73 -15.86 10.99
C GLU A 85 -13.29 -16.37 11.21
N VAL A 86 -12.37 -16.05 10.29
CA VAL A 86 -10.95 -16.39 10.40
C VAL A 86 -10.34 -15.79 11.66
N ARG A 87 -10.62 -14.51 11.94
CA ARG A 87 -10.16 -13.85 13.16
C ARG A 87 -10.62 -14.59 14.41
N GLY A 88 -11.88 -15.00 14.50
CA GLY A 88 -12.40 -15.78 15.64
C GLY A 88 -11.70 -17.12 15.81
N HIS A 89 -11.38 -17.81 14.71
CA HIS A 89 -10.61 -19.05 14.75
C HIS A 89 -9.16 -18.84 15.20
N VAL A 90 -8.49 -17.82 14.68
CA VAL A 90 -7.12 -17.46 15.07
C VAL A 90 -7.07 -17.02 16.54
N ASP A 91 -8.05 -16.25 17.01
CA ASP A 91 -8.16 -15.84 18.42
C ASP A 91 -8.31 -17.06 19.34
N SER A 92 -9.20 -17.99 18.98
CA SER A 92 -9.40 -19.24 19.72
C SER A 92 -8.15 -20.12 19.75
N TRP A 93 -7.44 -20.21 18.62
CA TRP A 93 -6.18 -20.95 18.51
C TRP A 93 -5.04 -20.29 19.30
N ARG A 94 -4.93 -18.96 19.26
CA ARG A 94 -3.94 -18.19 20.02
C ARG A 94 -4.11 -18.36 21.53
N ALA A 95 -5.36 -18.49 21.99
CA ALA A 95 -5.69 -18.66 23.41
C ALA A 95 -5.33 -20.05 23.98
N LEU A 96 -4.92 -21.01 23.16
CA LEU A 96 -4.51 -22.33 23.63
C LEU A 96 -3.23 -22.24 24.48
N PRO A 97 -3.26 -22.69 25.76
CA PRO A 97 -2.19 -22.44 26.71
C PRO A 97 -0.94 -23.28 26.45
N ASN A 98 -1.08 -24.48 25.86
CA ASN A 98 0.04 -25.38 25.62
C ASN A 98 0.47 -25.33 24.14
N PRO A 99 1.74 -25.03 23.84
CA PRO A 99 2.28 -25.07 22.47
C PRO A 99 2.02 -26.38 21.71
N ASN A 100 1.94 -27.52 22.40
CA ASN A 100 1.65 -28.81 21.78
C ASN A 100 0.22 -28.89 21.20
N GLN A 101 -0.69 -28.01 21.63
CA GLN A 101 -2.06 -27.93 21.12
C GLN A 101 -2.15 -27.04 19.87
N TRP A 102 -1.10 -26.30 19.52
CA TRP A 102 -1.15 -25.37 18.40
C TRP A 102 -1.20 -26.07 17.03
N GLN A 103 -0.92 -27.38 16.96
CA GLN A 103 -0.99 -28.17 15.72
C GLN A 103 -0.13 -27.61 14.58
N VAL A 104 0.99 -26.97 14.93
CA VAL A 104 2.01 -26.45 14.00
C VAL A 104 3.30 -27.25 14.14
N THR A 105 4.24 -27.06 13.22
CA THR A 105 5.58 -27.65 13.37
C THR A 105 6.29 -27.13 14.65
N PRO A 106 7.21 -27.92 15.23
CA PRO A 106 8.09 -27.49 16.30
C PRO A 106 8.80 -26.15 16.06
N GLU A 107 9.26 -25.90 14.84
CA GLU A 107 9.93 -24.65 14.45
C GLU A 107 8.95 -23.47 14.46
N THR A 108 7.75 -23.67 13.91
CA THR A 108 6.68 -22.66 13.98
C THR A 108 6.27 -22.40 15.42
N ALA A 109 6.12 -23.43 16.26
CA ALA A 109 5.82 -23.26 17.68
C ALA A 109 6.90 -22.44 18.40
N ARG A 110 8.19 -22.68 18.09
CA ARG A 110 9.30 -21.90 18.65
C ARG A 110 9.27 -20.43 18.22
N LEU A 111 8.98 -20.16 16.94
CA LEU A 111 8.81 -18.79 16.42
C LEU A 111 7.62 -18.08 17.07
N LEU A 112 6.48 -18.77 17.20
CA LEU A 112 5.29 -18.21 17.87
C LEU A 112 5.57 -17.92 19.35
N GLN A 113 6.28 -18.80 20.06
CA GLN A 113 6.71 -18.50 21.43
C GLN A 113 7.59 -17.26 21.49
N HIS A 114 8.52 -17.12 20.55
CA HIS A 114 9.39 -15.96 20.45
C HIS A 114 8.58 -14.68 20.23
N TRP A 115 7.71 -14.64 19.21
CA TRP A 115 6.93 -13.44 18.91
C TRP A 115 5.88 -13.08 19.97
N ARG A 116 5.31 -14.06 20.67
CA ARG A 116 4.28 -13.84 21.69
C ARG A 116 4.83 -13.48 23.07
N HIS A 117 5.98 -14.04 23.46
CA HIS A 117 6.42 -14.02 24.86
C HIS A 117 7.87 -13.58 25.09
N TYR A 118 8.69 -13.46 24.03
CA TYR A 118 10.08 -13.04 24.19
C TYR A 118 10.17 -11.61 24.74
N LYS A 119 11.17 -11.39 25.60
CA LYS A 119 11.48 -10.08 26.15
C LYS A 119 12.47 -9.38 25.22
N PHE A 120 11.94 -8.72 24.20
CA PHE A 120 12.71 -7.92 23.25
C PHE A 120 13.46 -6.79 23.96
N SER A 121 14.73 -6.61 23.61
CA SER A 121 15.56 -5.50 24.11
C SER A 121 15.33 -4.22 23.30
N GLY A 122 14.99 -4.37 22.02
CA GLY A 122 14.71 -3.27 21.10
C GLY A 122 13.27 -3.25 20.58
N VAL A 123 13.14 -3.06 19.26
CA VAL A 123 11.83 -2.97 18.60
C VAL A 123 11.16 -4.34 18.59
N ARG A 124 10.12 -4.51 19.40
CA ARG A 124 9.27 -5.71 19.36
C ARG A 124 8.16 -5.61 18.30
N PRO A 125 7.71 -6.75 17.73
CA PRO A 125 6.59 -6.76 16.80
C PRO A 125 5.31 -6.17 17.39
N PHE A 126 4.57 -5.40 16.60
CA PHE A 126 3.22 -4.97 16.96
C PHE A 126 2.24 -6.14 16.88
N PHE A 127 1.16 -6.08 17.65
CA PHE A 127 0.13 -7.12 17.65
C PHE A 127 -0.42 -7.37 16.23
N CYS A 128 -0.66 -6.31 15.45
CA CYS A 128 -1.15 -6.44 14.07
C CYS A 128 -0.19 -7.18 13.14
N GLN A 129 1.12 -7.07 13.38
CA GLN A 129 2.14 -7.79 12.62
C GLN A 129 2.12 -9.28 12.98
N VAL A 130 2.07 -9.57 14.29
CA VAL A 130 1.96 -10.95 14.80
C VAL A 130 0.68 -11.60 14.30
N GLU A 131 -0.46 -10.92 14.40
CA GLU A 131 -1.75 -11.42 13.95
C GLU A 131 -1.78 -11.73 12.43
N ALA A 132 -1.20 -10.87 11.60
CA ALA A 132 -1.13 -11.10 10.16
C ALA A 132 -0.36 -12.38 9.84
N VAL A 133 0.79 -12.60 10.50
CA VAL A 133 1.62 -13.80 10.32
C VAL A 133 0.93 -15.03 10.89
N GLU A 134 0.33 -14.92 12.07
CA GLU A 134 -0.47 -15.97 12.69
C GLU A 134 -1.66 -16.41 11.82
N THR A 135 -2.31 -15.46 11.15
CA THR A 135 -3.38 -15.79 10.20
C THR A 135 -2.85 -16.62 9.03
N ALA A 136 -1.68 -16.26 8.48
CA ALA A 136 -1.04 -17.05 7.43
C ALA A 136 -0.64 -18.45 7.91
N ILE A 137 -0.04 -18.55 9.11
CA ILE A 137 0.34 -19.81 9.75
C ILE A 137 -0.90 -20.69 9.96
N TRP A 138 -1.97 -20.13 10.55
CA TRP A 138 -3.19 -20.85 10.82
C TRP A 138 -3.81 -21.40 9.54
N LEU A 139 -3.90 -20.60 8.48
CA LEU A 139 -4.43 -21.03 7.18
C LEU A 139 -3.60 -22.14 6.52
N ILE A 140 -2.28 -22.18 6.75
CA ILE A 140 -1.38 -23.12 6.06
C ILE A 140 -1.15 -24.40 6.86
N GLU A 141 -0.97 -24.30 8.17
CA GLU A 141 -0.63 -25.45 9.02
C GLU A 141 -1.85 -26.03 9.74
N VAL A 142 -2.75 -25.18 10.25
CA VAL A 142 -3.80 -25.60 11.19
C VAL A 142 -5.14 -25.85 10.49
N ALA A 143 -5.58 -24.94 9.63
CA ALA A 143 -6.85 -24.99 8.94
C ALA A 143 -7.08 -26.31 8.17
N PRO A 144 -6.08 -26.90 7.46
CA PRO A 144 -6.26 -28.19 6.78
C PRO A 144 -6.60 -29.36 7.70
N GLN A 145 -6.30 -29.24 9.00
CA GLN A 145 -6.49 -30.32 9.98
C GLN A 145 -7.90 -30.32 10.59
N SER A 146 -8.72 -29.28 10.36
CA SER A 146 -10.05 -29.15 10.95
C SER A 146 -11.15 -29.03 9.90
N LYS A 147 -12.37 -29.45 10.24
CA LYS A 147 -13.54 -29.33 9.33
C LYS A 147 -13.86 -27.86 9.01
N HIS A 148 -13.83 -26.99 10.02
CA HIS A 148 -14.08 -25.56 9.87
C HIS A 148 -12.98 -24.88 9.05
N GLY A 149 -11.71 -25.20 9.32
CA GLY A 149 -10.59 -24.68 8.54
C GLY A 149 -10.62 -25.10 7.07
N LYS A 150 -11.02 -26.35 6.75
CA LYS A 150 -11.22 -26.78 5.36
C LYS A 150 -12.27 -25.94 4.64
N ARG A 151 -13.40 -25.61 5.28
CA ARG A 151 -14.42 -24.72 4.71
C ARG A 151 -13.86 -23.32 4.39
N VAL A 152 -13.05 -22.76 5.27
CA VAL A 152 -12.37 -21.47 5.03
C VAL A 152 -11.43 -21.57 3.82
N LEU A 153 -10.68 -22.68 3.71
CA LEU A 153 -9.78 -22.92 2.58
C LEU A 153 -10.51 -23.12 1.26
N ASP A 154 -11.66 -23.81 1.28
CA ASP A 154 -12.51 -23.98 0.09
C ASP A 154 -13.07 -22.62 -0.38
N HIS A 155 -13.48 -21.76 0.56
CA HIS A 155 -13.89 -20.39 0.24
C HIS A 155 -12.73 -19.58 -0.36
N LEU A 156 -11.54 -19.63 0.24
CA LEU A 156 -10.35 -18.96 -0.29
C LEU A 156 -9.99 -19.46 -1.70
N ALA A 157 -10.08 -20.77 -1.94
CA ALA A 157 -9.79 -21.38 -3.23
C ALA A 157 -10.83 -20.98 -4.28
N ALA A 158 -12.12 -20.93 -3.92
CA ALA A 158 -13.18 -20.47 -4.81
C ALA A 158 -13.00 -19.00 -5.20
N ALA A 159 -12.74 -18.12 -4.22
CA ALA A 159 -12.46 -16.71 -4.45
C ALA A 159 -11.25 -16.49 -5.37
N ASN A 160 -10.18 -17.28 -5.19
CA ASN A 160 -9.02 -17.24 -6.07
C ASN A 160 -9.33 -17.78 -7.47
N LYS A 161 -10.07 -18.89 -7.60
CA LYS A 161 -10.42 -19.44 -8.91
C LYS A 161 -11.24 -18.46 -9.75
N ASP A 162 -12.11 -17.70 -9.11
CA ASP A 162 -12.96 -16.68 -9.75
C ASP A 162 -12.14 -15.46 -10.18
N ALA A 163 -11.36 -14.86 -9.28
CA ALA A 163 -10.66 -13.61 -9.55
C ALA A 163 -9.23 -13.76 -10.12
N ASN A 164 -8.56 -14.89 -9.83
CA ASN A 164 -7.15 -15.15 -10.15
C ASN A 164 -6.92 -16.64 -10.50
N PRO A 165 -7.48 -17.17 -11.60
CA PRO A 165 -7.56 -18.62 -11.86
C PRO A 165 -6.21 -19.37 -11.87
N GLU A 166 -5.10 -18.69 -12.12
CA GLU A 166 -3.76 -19.27 -12.14
C GLU A 166 -3.01 -19.15 -10.80
N LEU A 167 -3.50 -18.37 -9.84
CA LEU A 167 -2.74 -17.99 -8.64
C LEU A 167 -3.55 -18.23 -7.37
N MET A 168 -2.94 -18.93 -6.40
CA MET A 168 -3.45 -18.97 -5.04
C MET A 168 -2.93 -17.77 -4.26
N ARG A 169 -3.78 -16.79 -4.01
CA ARG A 169 -3.44 -15.54 -3.32
C ARG A 169 -4.05 -15.48 -1.92
N LEU A 170 -3.40 -14.75 -1.02
CA LEU A 170 -3.83 -14.47 0.34
C LEU A 170 -3.48 -13.03 0.66
N ALA A 171 -4.48 -12.19 0.94
CA ALA A 171 -4.24 -10.80 1.32
C ALA A 171 -4.30 -10.61 2.84
N LEU A 172 -3.30 -9.90 3.36
CA LEU A 172 -3.22 -9.47 4.75
C LEU A 172 -3.22 -7.94 4.75
N LYS A 173 -4.31 -7.35 5.24
CA LYS A 173 -4.49 -5.90 5.28
C LYS A 173 -3.88 -5.32 6.54
N LEU A 174 -2.94 -4.39 6.37
CA LEU A 174 -2.31 -3.64 7.46
C LEU A 174 -2.25 -2.16 7.10
N ALA A 175 -2.68 -1.28 8.02
CA ALA A 175 -2.60 0.16 7.85
C ALA A 175 -1.19 0.64 7.43
N THR A 176 -1.12 1.70 6.61
CA THR A 176 0.16 2.29 6.20
C THR A 176 0.94 2.77 7.42
N GLY A 177 2.20 2.35 7.54
CA GLY A 177 3.03 2.61 8.72
C GLY A 177 2.96 1.54 9.81
N ALA A 178 2.06 0.56 9.72
CA ALA A 178 1.97 -0.53 10.69
C ALA A 178 3.09 -1.59 10.56
N GLY A 179 4.02 -1.43 9.61
CA GLY A 179 5.21 -2.26 9.46
C GLY A 179 5.02 -3.53 8.61
N LYS A 180 4.45 -3.39 7.40
CA LYS A 180 4.33 -4.48 6.40
C LYS A 180 5.66 -5.22 6.16
N THR A 181 6.77 -4.49 6.08
CA THR A 181 8.11 -5.10 5.90
C THR A 181 8.51 -6.00 7.07
N THR A 182 8.07 -5.73 8.32
CA THR A 182 8.27 -6.66 9.44
C THR A 182 7.51 -7.97 9.20
N VAL A 183 6.26 -7.88 8.71
CA VAL A 183 5.44 -9.05 8.37
C VAL A 183 6.11 -9.87 7.27
N MET A 184 6.67 -9.23 6.23
CA MET A 184 7.45 -9.92 5.20
C MET A 184 8.63 -10.69 5.79
N ALA A 185 9.42 -10.06 6.66
CA ALA A 185 10.55 -10.71 7.32
C ALA A 185 10.08 -11.91 8.17
N MET A 186 9.01 -11.76 8.96
CA MET A 186 8.47 -12.84 9.77
C MET A 186 7.96 -14.02 8.93
N LEU A 187 7.27 -13.75 7.80
CA LEU A 187 6.83 -14.77 6.85
C LEU A 187 8.02 -15.51 6.22
N ILE A 188 9.05 -14.77 5.79
CA ILE A 188 10.28 -15.35 5.23
C ILE A 188 10.99 -16.22 6.27
N ALA A 189 11.08 -15.75 7.52
CA ALA A 189 11.69 -16.51 8.61
C ALA A 189 10.94 -17.82 8.88
N TRP A 190 9.62 -17.74 9.02
CA TRP A 190 8.77 -18.92 9.21
C TRP A 190 8.94 -19.94 8.11
N GLN A 191 8.90 -19.51 6.85
CA GLN A 191 9.01 -20.38 5.69
C GLN A 191 10.42 -20.97 5.57
N THR A 192 11.47 -20.15 5.71
CA THR A 192 12.86 -20.58 5.55
C THR A 192 13.26 -21.59 6.63
N ILE A 193 13.02 -21.28 7.91
CA ILE A 193 13.42 -22.15 9.02
C ILE A 193 12.76 -23.52 8.89
N ASN A 194 11.46 -23.55 8.58
CA ASN A 194 10.76 -24.80 8.35
C ASN A 194 11.30 -25.56 7.13
N ALA A 195 11.55 -24.88 6.01
CA ALA A 195 12.09 -25.52 4.81
C ALA A 195 13.50 -26.11 5.03
N VAL A 196 14.34 -25.43 5.82
CA VAL A 196 15.70 -25.88 6.14
C VAL A 196 15.68 -27.08 7.10
N ARG A 197 14.90 -26.99 8.18
CA ARG A 197 14.84 -28.04 9.21
C ARG A 197 13.95 -29.22 8.82
N ARG A 198 13.09 -29.07 7.79
CA ARG A 198 12.21 -30.12 7.26
C ARG A 198 12.31 -30.20 5.72
N PRO A 199 13.45 -30.65 5.18
CA PRO A 199 13.70 -30.64 3.73
C PRO A 199 12.78 -31.56 2.92
N THR A 200 12.09 -32.51 3.56
CA THR A 200 11.11 -33.40 2.91
C THR A 200 9.72 -32.78 2.80
N SER A 201 9.45 -31.68 3.52
CA SER A 201 8.16 -30.99 3.48
C SER A 201 8.03 -30.18 2.19
N LYS A 202 6.88 -30.29 1.53
CA LYS A 202 6.53 -29.46 0.36
C LYS A 202 5.73 -28.20 0.72
N ASN A 203 5.41 -28.02 2.00
CA ASN A 203 4.56 -26.93 2.47
C ASN A 203 5.32 -25.63 2.73
N PHE A 204 6.66 -25.70 2.74
CA PHE A 204 7.53 -24.58 3.05
C PHE A 204 8.54 -24.36 1.93
N THR A 205 9.04 -23.13 1.83
CA THR A 205 10.04 -22.76 0.84
C THR A 205 11.15 -21.92 1.43
N ARG A 206 12.28 -21.92 0.74
CA ARG A 206 13.39 -20.99 0.96
C ARG A 206 13.57 -20.01 -0.20
N GLY A 207 12.69 -20.04 -1.20
CA GLY A 207 12.74 -19.16 -2.38
C GLY A 207 11.62 -18.13 -2.34
N PHE A 208 11.98 -16.84 -2.36
CA PHE A 208 11.06 -15.72 -2.19
C PHE A 208 11.23 -14.71 -3.32
N LEU A 209 10.10 -14.36 -3.93
CA LEU A 209 10.00 -13.26 -4.89
C LEU A 209 9.25 -12.11 -4.23
N ILE A 210 9.93 -10.99 -3.98
CA ILE A 210 9.32 -9.79 -3.42
C ILE A 210 9.08 -8.79 -4.56
N CYS A 211 7.83 -8.41 -4.78
CA CYS A 211 7.44 -7.47 -5.83
C CYS A 211 6.97 -6.14 -5.22
N ALA A 212 7.56 -5.04 -5.67
CA ALA A 212 7.24 -3.68 -5.22
C ALA A 212 6.69 -2.81 -6.37
N PRO A 213 5.86 -1.79 -6.06
CA PRO A 213 5.26 -0.90 -7.07
C PRO A 213 6.26 0.10 -7.66
N GLY A 214 7.27 0.52 -6.90
CA GLY A 214 8.25 1.53 -7.34
C GLY A 214 9.67 1.20 -6.90
N LEU A 215 10.66 1.82 -7.56
CA LEU A 215 12.08 1.62 -7.26
C LEU A 215 12.45 2.07 -5.84
N THR A 216 11.90 3.20 -5.37
CA THR A 216 12.14 3.67 -4.00
C THR A 216 11.69 2.67 -2.94
N ILE A 217 10.55 2.01 -3.15
CA ILE A 217 10.05 0.98 -2.22
C ILE A 217 10.92 -0.26 -2.33
N LYS A 218 11.20 -0.72 -3.57
CA LYS A 218 12.10 -1.85 -3.84
C LYS A 218 13.44 -1.71 -3.11
N ASP A 219 14.09 -0.55 -3.19
CA ASP A 219 15.41 -0.33 -2.59
C ASP A 219 15.36 -0.34 -1.06
N ARG A 220 14.25 0.10 -0.45
CA ARG A 220 14.03 0.03 1.00
C ARG A 220 13.78 -1.39 1.51
N LEU A 221 13.35 -2.31 0.65
CA LEU A 221 13.13 -3.72 1.02
C LEU A 221 14.44 -4.52 1.10
N ARG A 222 15.61 -3.91 0.87
CA ARG A 222 16.92 -4.56 1.06
C ARG A 222 17.13 -5.14 2.47
N VAL A 223 16.46 -4.55 3.47
CA VAL A 223 16.45 -5.00 4.88
C VAL A 223 15.88 -6.42 5.07
N LEU A 224 15.24 -6.98 4.04
CA LEU A 224 14.80 -8.38 4.00
C LEU A 224 15.93 -9.34 3.63
N GLN A 225 17.07 -8.85 3.14
CA GLN A 225 18.20 -9.72 2.82
C GLN A 225 18.89 -10.15 4.12
N PRO A 226 19.17 -11.45 4.33
CA PRO A 226 19.81 -11.95 5.54
C PRO A 226 21.20 -11.36 5.79
N HIS A 227 21.92 -11.02 4.71
CA HIS A 227 23.29 -10.51 4.75
C HIS A 227 23.37 -8.98 4.73
N ASP A 228 22.24 -8.27 4.69
CA ASP A 228 22.24 -6.81 4.77
C ASP A 228 22.66 -6.37 6.18
N PRO A 229 23.50 -5.32 6.34
CA PRO A 229 23.86 -4.80 7.65
C PRO A 229 22.66 -4.34 8.48
N ASP A 230 21.61 -3.85 7.82
CA ASP A 230 20.37 -3.34 8.43
C ASP A 230 19.26 -4.42 8.44
N SER A 231 19.65 -5.71 8.45
CA SER A 231 18.72 -6.82 8.29
C SER A 231 17.73 -6.94 9.46
N TYR A 232 16.44 -6.98 9.13
CA TYR A 232 15.38 -7.00 10.14
C TYR A 232 15.39 -8.25 11.02
N TYR A 233 15.95 -9.37 10.55
CA TYR A 233 15.98 -10.61 11.35
C TYR A 233 16.80 -10.44 12.63
N LYS A 234 17.94 -9.75 12.52
CA LYS A 234 18.87 -9.51 13.63
C LYS A 234 18.50 -8.23 14.39
N ASP A 235 18.35 -7.11 13.68
CA ASP A 235 18.17 -5.78 14.30
C ASP A 235 16.88 -5.65 15.10
N ARG A 236 15.83 -6.39 14.71
CA ARG A 236 14.53 -6.42 15.40
C ARG A 236 14.33 -7.71 16.20
N GLU A 237 15.38 -8.50 16.38
CA GLU A 237 15.34 -9.77 17.10
C GLU A 237 14.17 -10.68 16.65
N LEU A 238 13.82 -10.71 15.36
CA LEU A 238 12.62 -11.42 14.88
C LEU A 238 12.78 -12.94 14.92
N VAL A 239 14.00 -13.43 14.98
CA VAL A 239 14.34 -14.85 14.94
C VAL A 239 15.17 -15.21 16.17
N PRO A 240 14.88 -16.33 16.85
CA PRO A 240 15.72 -16.84 17.93
C PRO A 240 17.18 -16.98 17.49
N SER A 241 18.13 -16.70 18.39
CA SER A 241 19.56 -16.71 18.06
C SER A 241 20.04 -18.05 17.49
N ASP A 242 19.48 -19.18 17.94
CA ASP A 242 19.79 -20.53 17.47
C ASP A 242 19.21 -20.86 16.08
N MET A 243 18.37 -19.99 15.52
CA MET A 243 17.74 -20.13 14.21
C MET A 243 18.22 -19.09 13.19
N LEU A 244 19.05 -18.12 13.59
CA LEU A 244 19.52 -17.06 12.71
C LEU A 244 20.32 -17.60 11.51
N ASP A 245 21.15 -18.63 11.73
CA ASP A 245 21.94 -19.22 10.65
C ASP A 245 21.09 -19.92 9.58
N ASP A 246 19.89 -20.39 9.94
CA ASP A 246 18.95 -20.99 8.99
C ASP A 246 18.44 -19.96 7.99
N ILE A 247 18.29 -18.70 8.42
CA ILE A 247 17.81 -17.59 7.58
C ILE A 247 18.77 -17.31 6.41
N ASN A 248 20.08 -17.54 6.60
CA ASN A 248 21.09 -17.40 5.54
C ASN A 248 20.89 -18.37 4.37
N LYS A 249 20.00 -19.38 4.50
CA LYS A 249 19.64 -20.28 3.40
C LYS A 249 18.52 -19.73 2.51
N ALA A 250 17.87 -18.62 2.88
CA ALA A 250 16.86 -17.98 2.06
C ALA A 250 17.46 -17.43 0.76
N LYS A 251 16.72 -17.58 -0.33
CA LYS A 251 16.97 -16.94 -1.63
C LYS A 251 15.86 -15.93 -1.86
N ILE A 252 16.21 -14.65 -1.81
CA ILE A 252 15.25 -13.54 -1.85
C ILE A 252 15.60 -12.65 -3.03
N VAL A 253 14.70 -12.58 -4.01
CA VAL A 253 14.80 -11.61 -5.10
C VAL A 253 13.78 -10.51 -4.87
N VAL A 254 14.27 -9.28 -4.74
CA VAL A 254 13.43 -8.08 -4.64
C VAL A 254 13.40 -7.37 -5.99
N THR A 255 12.23 -7.27 -6.59
CA THR A 255 12.03 -6.68 -7.92
C THR A 255 10.90 -5.66 -7.95
N ASN A 256 10.86 -4.89 -9.04
CA ASN A 256 9.74 -4.02 -9.38
C ASN A 256 8.91 -4.67 -10.48
N TYR A 257 7.59 -4.47 -10.48
CA TYR A 257 6.71 -5.11 -11.47
C TYR A 257 7.06 -4.76 -12.92
N HIS A 258 7.62 -3.57 -13.20
CA HIS A 258 8.04 -3.21 -14.57
C HIS A 258 9.14 -4.13 -15.10
N ALA A 259 9.89 -4.82 -14.22
CA ALA A 259 10.93 -5.75 -14.63
C ALA A 259 10.37 -6.94 -15.42
N PHE A 260 9.08 -7.29 -15.21
CA PHE A 260 8.36 -8.34 -15.94
C PHE A 260 8.07 -7.98 -17.40
N LYS A 261 8.25 -6.73 -17.81
CA LYS A 261 8.09 -6.32 -19.21
C LYS A 261 9.11 -7.07 -20.07
N LEU A 262 8.62 -7.81 -21.06
CA LEU A 262 9.46 -8.47 -22.05
C LEU A 262 10.22 -7.42 -22.86
N ARG A 263 11.53 -7.63 -23.02
CA ARG A 263 12.41 -6.72 -23.77
C ARG A 263 12.67 -7.26 -25.17
N GLU A 264 12.96 -6.35 -26.10
CA GLU A 264 13.52 -6.70 -27.40
C GLU A 264 14.98 -7.15 -27.19
N ARG A 265 15.34 -8.29 -27.78
CA ARG A 265 16.69 -8.89 -27.69
C ARG A 265 17.62 -8.37 -28.78
N ILE A 266 17.05 -7.90 -29.88
CA ILE A 266 17.78 -7.42 -31.04
C ILE A 266 17.12 -6.12 -31.49
N ASP A 267 17.91 -5.05 -31.58
CA ASP A 267 17.45 -3.79 -32.12
C ASP A 267 17.51 -3.86 -33.66
N ILE A 268 16.35 -4.14 -34.28
CA ILE A 268 16.21 -4.22 -35.74
C ILE A 268 15.30 -3.08 -36.18
N SER A 269 15.78 -2.27 -37.11
CA SER A 269 14.96 -1.23 -37.74
C SER A 269 13.73 -1.86 -38.44
N LYS A 270 12.62 -1.11 -38.53
CA LYS A 270 11.39 -1.60 -39.18
C LYS A 270 11.65 -2.16 -40.60
N GLY A 271 12.53 -1.51 -41.37
CA GLY A 271 12.94 -1.97 -42.69
C GLY A 271 13.76 -3.26 -42.68
N GLY A 272 14.68 -3.42 -41.72
CA GLY A 272 15.44 -4.66 -41.55
C GLY A 272 14.55 -5.84 -41.17
N ARG A 273 13.52 -5.61 -40.34
CA ARG A 273 12.55 -6.63 -39.94
C ARG A 273 11.70 -7.10 -41.12
N GLN A 274 11.27 -6.18 -41.97
CA GLN A 274 10.51 -6.50 -43.20
C GLN A 274 11.36 -7.27 -44.22
N LEU A 275 12.62 -6.87 -44.42
CA LEU A 275 13.54 -7.54 -45.36
C LEU A 275 13.81 -8.99 -44.94
N LEU A 276 14.08 -9.22 -43.65
CA LEU A 276 14.34 -10.54 -43.11
C LEU A 276 13.07 -11.41 -43.14
N LYS A 277 11.90 -10.87 -42.77
CA LYS A 277 10.59 -11.56 -42.90
C LYS A 277 10.30 -11.97 -44.36
N GLY A 278 10.61 -11.08 -45.32
CA GLY A 278 10.45 -11.37 -46.75
C GLY A 278 11.42 -12.42 -47.31
N ARG A 279 12.56 -12.66 -46.65
CA ARG A 279 13.55 -13.68 -47.05
C ARG A 279 13.30 -15.06 -46.44
N THR A 280 12.84 -15.12 -45.18
CA THR A 280 12.68 -16.40 -44.46
C THR A 280 11.24 -16.87 -44.36
N GLY A 281 10.24 -16.05 -44.68
CA GLY A 281 8.81 -16.38 -44.58
C GLY A 281 8.24 -16.36 -43.16
N ASP A 282 9.06 -16.66 -42.15
CA ASP A 282 8.67 -16.67 -40.73
C ASP A 282 8.78 -15.29 -40.05
N GLU A 283 7.94 -15.05 -39.05
CA GLU A 283 8.08 -13.88 -38.18
C GLU A 283 9.31 -14.01 -37.28
N ILE A 284 10.14 -12.97 -37.27
CA ILE A 284 11.34 -12.93 -36.43
C ILE A 284 10.91 -12.61 -35.00
N VAL A 285 10.98 -13.61 -34.12
CA VAL A 285 10.75 -13.42 -32.69
C VAL A 285 12.01 -12.82 -32.06
N THR A 286 12.02 -11.49 -31.94
CA THR A 286 13.12 -10.76 -31.27
C THR A 286 12.82 -10.46 -29.81
N THR A 287 11.58 -10.62 -29.37
CA THR A 287 11.17 -10.40 -27.97
C THR A 287 11.65 -11.53 -27.06
N GLU A 288 12.00 -11.22 -25.80
CA GLU A 288 12.26 -12.20 -24.75
C GLU A 288 11.09 -13.19 -24.60
N THR A 289 11.41 -14.46 -24.37
CA THR A 289 10.42 -15.41 -23.84
C THR A 289 10.22 -15.17 -22.34
N GLU A 290 9.12 -15.69 -21.77
CA GLU A 290 8.90 -15.65 -20.32
C GLU A 290 10.10 -16.23 -19.54
N GLY A 291 10.66 -17.35 -19.99
CA GLY A 291 11.81 -17.97 -19.32
C GLY A 291 13.05 -17.08 -19.35
N GLN A 292 13.31 -16.38 -20.47
CA GLN A 292 14.41 -15.43 -20.58
C GLN A 292 14.18 -14.20 -19.69
N MET A 293 12.96 -13.68 -19.66
CA MET A 293 12.58 -12.60 -18.76
C MET A 293 12.80 -13.00 -17.30
N LEU A 294 12.38 -14.20 -16.89
CA LEU A 294 12.58 -14.67 -15.52
C LEU A 294 14.07 -14.86 -15.18
N GLN A 295 14.87 -15.39 -16.10
CA GLN A 295 16.33 -15.48 -15.92
C GLN A 295 16.97 -14.11 -15.70
N ARG A 296 16.46 -13.06 -16.36
CA ARG A 296 16.91 -11.67 -16.17
C ARG A 296 16.42 -11.06 -14.86
N VAL A 297 15.16 -11.30 -14.49
CA VAL A 297 14.50 -10.65 -13.35
C VAL A 297 14.87 -11.31 -12.02
N MET A 298 15.00 -12.63 -12.00
CA MET A 298 15.18 -13.43 -10.79
C MET A 298 16.14 -14.61 -11.00
N PRO A 299 17.40 -14.34 -11.42
CA PRO A 299 18.37 -15.41 -11.70
C PRO A 299 18.57 -16.35 -10.51
N ASP A 300 18.57 -15.84 -9.28
CA ASP A 300 18.80 -16.62 -8.07
C ASP A 300 17.67 -17.60 -7.71
N LEU A 301 16.48 -17.43 -8.28
CA LEU A 301 15.35 -18.32 -8.09
C LEU A 301 15.22 -19.37 -9.21
N MET A 302 16.05 -19.27 -10.25
CA MET A 302 16.00 -20.21 -11.37
C MET A 302 16.36 -21.62 -10.90
N GLY A 303 15.53 -22.60 -11.28
CA GLY A 303 15.66 -23.99 -10.86
C GLY A 303 15.05 -24.30 -9.48
N MET A 304 14.58 -23.29 -8.73
CA MET A 304 13.77 -23.51 -7.53
C MET A 304 12.32 -23.82 -7.92
N LYS A 305 11.67 -24.65 -7.11
CA LYS A 305 10.23 -24.92 -7.18
C LYS A 305 9.55 -24.38 -5.91
N SER A 306 8.24 -24.17 -5.98
CA SER A 306 7.44 -23.71 -4.83
C SER A 306 7.89 -22.35 -4.30
N ILE A 307 8.10 -21.38 -5.19
CA ILE A 307 8.48 -20.02 -4.80
C ILE A 307 7.29 -19.36 -4.09
N LEU A 308 7.56 -18.64 -3.00
CA LEU A 308 6.56 -17.80 -2.36
C LEU A 308 6.71 -16.37 -2.88
N ALA A 309 5.69 -15.87 -3.57
CA ALA A 309 5.66 -14.47 -3.97
C ALA A 309 5.05 -13.61 -2.85
N ILE A 310 5.64 -12.46 -2.57
CA ILE A 310 5.12 -11.48 -1.61
C ILE A 310 5.03 -10.12 -2.29
N ASN A 311 3.83 -9.57 -2.40
CA ASN A 311 3.60 -8.26 -2.98
C ASN A 311 3.53 -7.19 -1.88
N ASP A 312 4.21 -6.07 -2.08
CA ASP A 312 3.99 -4.83 -1.33
C ASP A 312 3.05 -3.90 -2.10
N GLU A 313 2.13 -3.23 -1.42
CA GLU A 313 1.08 -2.41 -2.05
C GLU A 313 0.30 -3.16 -3.13
N ALA A 314 -0.14 -4.38 -2.79
CA ALA A 314 -0.78 -5.31 -3.71
C ALA A 314 -2.08 -4.81 -4.38
N HIS A 315 -2.60 -3.66 -3.98
CA HIS A 315 -3.76 -3.01 -4.60
C HIS A 315 -3.50 -2.61 -6.07
N HIS A 316 -2.24 -2.55 -6.48
CA HIS A 316 -1.84 -2.40 -7.88
C HIS A 316 -1.69 -3.74 -8.62
N CYS A 317 -2.01 -4.89 -8.02
CA CYS A 317 -1.84 -6.20 -8.61
C CYS A 317 -3.19 -6.95 -8.61
N TYR A 318 -3.99 -6.75 -9.64
CA TYR A 318 -5.29 -7.40 -9.82
C TYR A 318 -5.53 -7.73 -11.30
N ARG A 319 -6.46 -8.66 -11.54
CA ARG A 319 -6.99 -8.93 -12.87
C ARG A 319 -8.20 -8.03 -13.10
N GLU A 320 -8.25 -7.34 -14.23
CA GLU A 320 -9.44 -6.58 -14.63
C GLU A 320 -10.58 -7.55 -14.97
N LYS A 321 -11.80 -7.20 -14.55
CA LYS A 321 -13.02 -7.88 -15.00
C LYS A 321 -13.51 -7.21 -16.30
N PRO A 322 -14.01 -7.96 -17.29
CA PRO A 322 -14.71 -7.37 -18.42
C PRO A 322 -15.83 -6.43 -17.94
N LEU A 323 -15.96 -5.27 -18.59
CA LEU A 323 -17.01 -4.31 -18.29
C LEU A 323 -18.38 -4.90 -18.70
N ASP A 324 -19.36 -4.74 -17.83
CA ASP A 324 -20.75 -5.11 -18.13
C ASP A 324 -21.40 -3.96 -18.95
N ALA A 325 -22.47 -4.26 -19.70
CA ALA A 325 -23.12 -3.28 -20.60
C ALA A 325 -23.71 -2.06 -19.87
N ASP A 326 -23.91 -2.17 -18.55
CA ASP A 326 -24.47 -1.15 -17.67
C ASP A 326 -23.38 -0.32 -16.95
N ASP A 327 -22.09 -0.60 -17.16
CA ASP A 327 -21.00 0.14 -16.54
C ASP A 327 -20.83 1.54 -17.17
N GLU A 328 -20.74 2.58 -16.34
CA GLU A 328 -20.53 3.94 -16.82
C GLU A 328 -19.13 4.13 -17.42
N ASP A 329 -19.09 4.65 -18.65
CA ASP A 329 -17.84 5.04 -19.30
C ASP A 329 -17.13 6.16 -18.53
N LEU A 330 -15.91 5.87 -18.05
CA LEU A 330 -15.02 6.89 -17.52
C LEU A 330 -14.65 7.91 -18.60
N LYS A 331 -14.56 9.19 -18.23
CA LYS A 331 -14.25 10.30 -19.16
C LYS A 331 -13.03 11.09 -18.71
N GLY A 332 -12.35 11.73 -19.66
CA GLY A 332 -11.29 12.70 -19.38
C GLY A 332 -10.06 12.09 -18.70
N ASP A 333 -9.62 12.72 -17.61
CA ASP A 333 -8.42 12.29 -16.89
C ASP A 333 -8.64 11.03 -16.05
N ASP A 334 -9.86 10.83 -15.53
CA ASP A 334 -10.26 9.61 -14.79
C ASP A 334 -10.08 8.36 -15.66
N LYS A 335 -10.46 8.44 -16.95
CA LYS A 335 -10.26 7.35 -17.90
C LYS A 335 -8.78 7.02 -18.09
N LYS A 336 -7.94 8.03 -18.29
CA LYS A 336 -6.50 7.85 -18.49
C LYS A 336 -5.82 7.28 -17.25
N GLU A 337 -6.27 7.66 -16.06
CA GLU A 337 -5.77 7.13 -14.80
C GLU A 337 -6.14 5.65 -14.65
N ALA A 338 -7.41 5.31 -14.88
CA ALA A 338 -7.89 3.92 -14.86
C ALA A 338 -7.14 3.04 -15.87
N GLU A 339 -6.97 3.50 -17.12
CA GLU A 339 -6.20 2.80 -18.15
C GLU A 339 -4.76 2.51 -17.69
N ARG A 340 -4.06 3.50 -17.13
CA ARG A 340 -2.70 3.32 -16.61
C ARG A 340 -2.64 2.35 -15.43
N ASN A 341 -3.60 2.43 -14.52
CA ASN A 341 -3.68 1.55 -13.36
C ASN A 341 -3.93 0.10 -13.81
N ASN A 342 -4.82 -0.11 -14.78
CA ASN A 342 -5.10 -1.42 -15.35
C ASN A 342 -3.90 -1.98 -16.13
N GLU A 343 -3.20 -1.17 -16.93
CA GLU A 343 -1.96 -1.57 -17.60
C GLU A 343 -0.89 -2.03 -16.60
N ALA A 344 -0.69 -1.27 -15.52
CA ALA A 344 0.24 -1.63 -14.46
C ALA A 344 -0.17 -2.93 -13.75
N ALA A 345 -1.45 -3.06 -13.40
CA ALA A 345 -1.99 -4.25 -12.74
C ALA A 345 -1.88 -5.50 -13.61
N ARG A 346 -2.20 -5.38 -14.89
CA ARG A 346 -2.05 -6.45 -15.88
C ARG A 346 -0.59 -6.87 -16.03
N LEU A 347 0.33 -5.93 -16.15
CA LEU A 347 1.77 -6.26 -16.25
C LEU A 347 2.26 -7.01 -15.00
N TRP A 348 1.83 -6.57 -13.82
CA TRP A 348 2.22 -7.20 -12.56
C TRP A 348 1.67 -8.62 -12.45
N ILE A 349 0.36 -8.81 -12.61
CA ILE A 349 -0.26 -10.12 -12.44
C ILE A 349 0.23 -11.11 -13.51
N SER A 350 0.37 -10.68 -14.77
CA SER A 350 0.93 -11.53 -15.83
C SER A 350 2.38 -11.93 -15.56
N GLY A 351 3.16 -11.07 -14.90
CA GLY A 351 4.49 -11.42 -14.41
C GLY A 351 4.46 -12.57 -13.38
N LEU A 352 3.57 -12.49 -12.39
CA LEU A 352 3.40 -13.55 -11.39
C LEU A 352 2.88 -14.86 -12.00
N GLU A 353 1.98 -14.77 -12.98
CA GLU A 353 1.49 -15.94 -13.72
C GLU A 353 2.60 -16.60 -14.53
N ALA A 354 3.48 -15.81 -15.17
CA ALA A 354 4.66 -16.35 -15.85
C ALA A 354 5.59 -17.07 -14.86
N VAL A 355 5.79 -16.53 -13.66
CA VAL A 355 6.54 -17.22 -12.58
C VAL A 355 5.86 -18.54 -12.22
N ASN A 356 4.53 -18.55 -12.05
CA ASN A 356 3.79 -19.76 -11.72
C ASN A 356 3.92 -20.82 -12.82
N ARG A 357 3.76 -20.44 -14.09
CA ARG A 357 3.86 -21.36 -15.24
C ARG A 357 5.25 -21.95 -15.43
N LYS A 358 6.32 -21.19 -15.15
CA LYS A 358 7.71 -21.61 -15.42
C LYS A 358 8.44 -22.22 -14.23
N LEU A 359 8.22 -21.68 -13.03
CA LEU A 359 8.94 -22.07 -11.81
C LEU A 359 8.03 -22.71 -10.75
N GLY A 360 6.73 -22.39 -10.79
CA GLY A 360 5.74 -22.84 -9.81
C GLY A 360 5.72 -21.98 -8.55
N LEU A 361 4.59 -21.33 -8.30
CA LEU A 361 4.34 -20.60 -7.07
C LEU A 361 3.63 -21.50 -6.07
N SER A 362 4.07 -21.48 -4.81
CA SER A 362 3.34 -22.12 -3.71
C SER A 362 2.11 -21.29 -3.31
N ARG A 363 2.29 -19.97 -3.26
CA ARG A 363 1.26 -18.98 -2.97
C ARG A 363 1.77 -17.58 -3.34
N VAL A 364 0.85 -16.63 -3.44
CA VAL A 364 1.12 -15.19 -3.42
C VAL A 364 0.56 -14.60 -2.12
N ILE A 365 1.38 -13.92 -1.33
CA ILE A 365 0.94 -13.17 -0.16
C ILE A 365 0.91 -11.69 -0.51
N ASP A 366 -0.27 -11.09 -0.42
CA ASP A 366 -0.51 -9.69 -0.72
C ASP A 366 -0.52 -8.87 0.57
N LEU A 367 0.43 -7.94 0.71
CA LEU A 367 0.45 -6.97 1.79
C LEU A 367 0.03 -5.60 1.26
N SER A 368 -1.04 -5.04 1.83
CA SER A 368 -1.54 -3.71 1.43
C SER A 368 -2.31 -3.07 2.57
N ALA A 369 -2.34 -1.74 2.63
CA ALA A 369 -3.28 -1.02 3.51
C ALA A 369 -4.70 -0.98 2.92
N THR A 370 -4.76 -1.15 1.61
CA THR A 370 -5.91 -0.88 0.76
C THR A 370 -6.10 -2.00 -0.27
N PRO A 371 -6.18 -3.30 0.11
CA PRO A 371 -6.36 -4.39 -0.84
C PRO A 371 -7.77 -4.39 -1.40
N PHE A 372 -8.10 -3.35 -2.17
CA PHE A 372 -9.35 -3.18 -2.86
C PHE A 372 -9.11 -2.93 -4.34
N PHE A 373 -10.15 -3.19 -5.12
CA PHE A 373 -10.16 -2.88 -6.54
C PHE A 373 -10.27 -1.38 -6.77
N LEU A 374 -9.51 -0.88 -7.74
CA LEU A 374 -9.51 0.52 -8.13
C LEU A 374 -10.63 0.78 -9.15
N ARG A 375 -11.10 2.02 -9.22
CA ARG A 375 -12.00 2.49 -10.28
C ARG A 375 -11.49 2.11 -11.67
N GLY A 376 -12.38 1.57 -12.51
CA GLY A 376 -12.07 1.10 -13.86
C GLY A 376 -11.52 -0.32 -13.95
N SER A 377 -11.38 -1.03 -12.83
CA SER A 377 -10.98 -2.44 -12.80
C SER A 377 -12.07 -3.44 -13.23
N GLY A 378 -13.30 -2.97 -13.48
CA GLY A 378 -14.50 -3.80 -13.70
C GLY A 378 -15.12 -4.35 -12.40
N TYR A 379 -14.55 -3.99 -11.24
CA TYR A 379 -15.18 -4.19 -9.93
C TYR A 379 -15.62 -2.84 -9.36
N ALA A 380 -16.61 -2.88 -8.46
CA ALA A 380 -17.01 -1.68 -7.73
C ALA A 380 -15.81 -1.12 -6.95
N ASP A 381 -15.57 0.19 -7.10
CA ASP A 381 -14.43 0.87 -6.50
C ASP A 381 -14.44 0.72 -4.98
N GLY A 382 -13.27 0.48 -4.38
CA GLY A 382 -13.15 0.24 -2.94
C GLY A 382 -13.57 -1.16 -2.47
N THR A 383 -14.07 -2.04 -3.34
CA THR A 383 -14.38 -3.44 -2.97
C THR A 383 -13.11 -4.18 -2.58
N LEU A 384 -13.06 -4.70 -1.35
CA LEU A 384 -11.93 -5.51 -0.87
C LEU A 384 -11.72 -6.75 -1.73
N PHE A 385 -10.46 -7.13 -1.94
CA PHE A 385 -10.12 -8.37 -2.62
C PHE A 385 -10.76 -9.56 -1.91
N PRO A 386 -11.45 -10.47 -2.63
CA PRO A 386 -12.17 -11.58 -2.01
C PRO A 386 -11.23 -12.62 -1.36
N TRP A 387 -9.92 -12.56 -1.63
CA TRP A 387 -8.89 -13.36 -0.96
C TRP A 387 -8.26 -12.68 0.26
N THR A 388 -8.86 -11.60 0.77
CA THR A 388 -8.44 -10.94 2.03
C THR A 388 -8.90 -11.76 3.23
N MET A 389 -7.97 -12.20 4.07
CA MET A 389 -8.26 -13.06 5.24
C MET A 389 -7.84 -12.44 6.58
N SER A 390 -7.14 -11.31 6.56
CA SER A 390 -6.76 -10.55 7.75
C SER A 390 -7.01 -9.07 7.51
N ASP A 391 -7.61 -8.39 8.48
CA ASP A 391 -7.83 -6.94 8.47
C ASP A 391 -7.42 -6.31 9.79
N PHE A 392 -6.42 -5.45 9.73
CA PHE A 392 -6.09 -4.49 10.77
C PHE A 392 -6.26 -3.07 10.19
N SER A 393 -7.40 -2.46 10.50
CA SER A 393 -7.87 -1.25 9.84
C SER A 393 -7.07 -0.01 10.23
N LEU A 394 -7.23 1.08 9.47
CA LEU A 394 -6.65 2.38 9.85
C LEU A 394 -7.18 2.85 11.21
N MET A 395 -8.45 2.60 11.53
CA MET A 395 -9.04 2.93 12.83
C MET A 395 -8.38 2.13 13.96
N ASP A 396 -8.21 0.82 13.80
CA ASP A 396 -7.52 0.00 14.80
C ASP A 396 -6.08 0.51 15.01
N ALA A 397 -5.40 0.91 13.94
CA ALA A 397 -4.04 1.44 14.01
C ALA A 397 -3.95 2.81 14.71
N ILE A 398 -4.93 3.68 14.51
CA ILE A 398 -5.04 4.96 15.24
C ILE A 398 -5.32 4.69 16.73
N GLU A 399 -6.28 3.83 17.02
CA GLU A 399 -6.70 3.48 18.38
C GLU A 399 -5.61 2.73 19.16
N CYS A 400 -4.67 2.08 18.47
CA CYS A 400 -3.50 1.45 19.06
C CYS A 400 -2.27 2.37 19.12
N GLY A 401 -2.35 3.61 18.63
CA GLY A 401 -1.21 4.53 18.58
C GLY A 401 -0.10 4.14 17.59
N ILE A 402 -0.40 3.27 16.63
CA ILE A 402 0.54 2.81 15.59
C ILE A 402 0.60 3.85 14.46
N VAL A 403 -0.53 4.45 14.11
CA VAL A 403 -0.66 5.43 13.02
C VAL A 403 -1.23 6.73 13.57
N LYS A 404 -0.77 7.86 13.01
CA LYS A 404 -1.27 9.19 13.37
C LYS A 404 -2.68 9.40 12.84
N LEU A 405 -3.52 10.07 13.63
CA LEU A 405 -4.85 10.49 13.21
C LEU A 405 -4.72 11.59 12.12
N PRO A 406 -5.24 11.40 10.90
CA PRO A 406 -5.26 12.45 9.91
C PRO A 406 -6.21 13.57 10.36
N ARG A 407 -5.73 14.82 10.31
CA ARG A 407 -6.56 16.00 10.53
C ARG A 407 -6.78 16.69 9.19
N VAL A 408 -8.05 16.80 8.79
CA VAL A 408 -8.43 17.60 7.61
C VAL A 408 -8.62 19.05 8.07
N PRO A 409 -8.09 20.05 7.37
CA PRO A 409 -8.35 21.45 7.69
C PRO A 409 -9.86 21.73 7.63
N VAL A 410 -10.43 22.23 8.74
CA VAL A 410 -11.88 22.58 8.84
C VAL A 410 -12.09 24.08 8.96
N ALA A 411 -11.04 24.86 9.25
CA ALA A 411 -11.15 26.30 9.47
C ALA A 411 -10.65 27.08 8.25
N GLU A 412 -11.52 27.93 7.72
CA GLU A 412 -11.19 28.97 6.73
C GLU A 412 -11.25 30.33 7.40
N ASN A 413 -10.29 31.21 7.08
CA ASN A 413 -10.34 32.65 7.38
C ASN A 413 -10.92 33.44 6.20
N ILE A 414 -11.77 32.82 5.37
CA ILE A 414 -12.42 33.46 4.21
C ILE A 414 -13.92 33.58 4.51
N PRO A 415 -14.45 34.80 4.72
CA PRO A 415 -15.89 35.00 4.82
C PRO A 415 -16.54 34.76 3.44
N GLY A 416 -17.46 33.80 3.32
CA GLY A 416 -18.45 33.82 2.22
C GLY A 416 -18.77 32.52 1.46
N ASP A 417 -18.00 31.43 1.54
CA ASP A 417 -18.29 30.20 0.77
C ASP A 417 -18.79 29.03 1.66
N GLU A 418 -19.89 28.38 1.23
CA GLU A 418 -20.68 27.38 1.99
C GLU A 418 -20.05 25.95 2.04
N LEU A 419 -18.85 25.74 1.48
CA LEU A 419 -18.07 24.48 1.51
C LEU A 419 -16.59 24.81 1.73
N PRO A 420 -15.78 24.01 2.45
CA PRO A 420 -14.36 24.30 2.61
C PRO A 420 -13.66 24.21 1.24
N VAL A 421 -13.45 25.36 0.59
CA VAL A 421 -12.82 25.57 -0.71
C VAL A 421 -11.44 24.90 -0.77
N PHE A 422 -10.73 24.82 0.37
CA PHE A 422 -9.44 24.14 0.49
C PHE A 422 -9.53 22.61 0.45
N ARG A 423 -10.65 22.00 0.85
CA ARG A 423 -10.84 20.54 0.78
C ARG A 423 -10.86 20.05 -0.66
N ASP A 424 -11.53 20.80 -1.53
CA ASP A 424 -11.64 20.53 -2.98
C ASP A 424 -10.82 21.53 -3.79
N LEU A 425 -9.64 21.94 -3.28
CA LEU A 425 -8.83 23.01 -3.87
C LEU A 425 -8.58 22.78 -5.37
N TRP A 426 -8.24 21.55 -5.78
CA TRP A 426 -7.98 21.23 -7.18
C TRP A 426 -9.18 21.50 -8.09
N LYS A 427 -10.40 21.10 -7.69
CA LYS A 427 -11.63 21.37 -8.47
C LYS A 427 -11.81 22.88 -8.69
N ASN A 428 -11.42 23.68 -7.70
CA ASN A 428 -11.56 25.13 -7.67
C ASN A 428 -10.46 25.90 -8.40
N ILE A 429 -9.32 25.28 -8.72
CA ILE A 429 -8.18 25.95 -9.41
C ILE A 429 -7.79 25.31 -10.74
N SER A 430 -8.23 24.07 -11.02
CA SER A 430 -7.79 23.27 -12.18
C SER A 430 -7.92 23.98 -13.54
N LYS A 431 -8.92 24.86 -13.72
CA LYS A 431 -9.11 25.63 -14.95
C LYS A 431 -8.04 26.70 -15.16
N ASP A 432 -7.48 27.21 -14.07
CA ASP A 432 -6.47 28.27 -14.04
C ASP A 432 -5.05 27.70 -13.98
N MET A 433 -4.90 26.37 -13.88
CA MET A 433 -3.62 25.69 -13.79
C MET A 433 -3.15 25.17 -15.17
N PRO A 434 -1.83 25.10 -15.42
CA PRO A 434 -1.29 24.55 -16.66
C PRO A 434 -1.68 23.08 -16.88
N LYS A 435 -2.26 22.80 -18.06
CA LYS A 435 -2.77 21.46 -18.43
C LYS A 435 -1.73 20.49 -19.01
N LYS A 436 -0.53 20.95 -19.40
CA LYS A 436 0.49 20.11 -20.07
C LYS A 436 1.80 20.07 -19.30
N GLY A 437 2.53 18.96 -19.45
CA GLY A 437 3.90 18.79 -18.93
C GLY A 437 4.93 19.63 -19.70
N ARG A 438 6.17 19.62 -19.18
CA ARG A 438 7.37 20.42 -19.55
C ARG A 438 7.73 20.62 -21.05
N GLY A 439 6.98 20.09 -22.01
CA GLY A 439 7.29 20.13 -23.45
C GLY A 439 6.59 21.24 -24.25
N ALA A 440 5.82 22.13 -23.63
CA ALA A 440 5.27 23.30 -24.31
C ALA A 440 6.06 24.54 -23.91
N ASN A 441 6.56 25.29 -24.90
CA ASN A 441 7.16 26.64 -24.75
C ASN A 441 6.12 27.64 -24.20
N GLN A 442 5.63 27.44 -22.99
CA GLN A 442 4.90 28.43 -22.21
C GLN A 442 5.83 28.89 -21.09
N ASP A 443 6.17 30.18 -21.08
CA ASP A 443 6.80 30.79 -19.93
C ASP A 443 5.83 30.72 -18.75
N LEU A 444 6.09 29.75 -17.87
CA LEU A 444 5.32 29.52 -16.66
C LEU A 444 5.81 30.52 -15.60
N ASP A 445 4.93 31.43 -15.19
CA ASP A 445 5.23 32.46 -14.19
C ASP A 445 4.75 32.01 -12.79
N PRO A 446 5.66 31.74 -11.84
CA PRO A 446 5.31 31.35 -10.47
C PRO A 446 4.45 32.40 -9.73
N LEU A 447 4.49 33.67 -10.15
CA LEU A 447 3.71 34.74 -9.52
C LEU A 447 2.25 34.75 -9.98
N LYS A 448 1.92 34.04 -11.06
CA LYS A 448 0.55 33.92 -11.59
C LYS A 448 -0.20 32.70 -11.03
N LEU A 449 0.31 32.06 -9.98
CA LEU A 449 -0.43 31.01 -9.30
C LEU A 449 -1.78 31.53 -8.79
N PRO A 450 -2.88 30.75 -8.90
CA PRO A 450 -4.20 31.19 -8.46
C PRO A 450 -4.19 31.65 -7.00
N THR A 451 -4.83 32.79 -6.71
CA THR A 451 -4.88 33.36 -5.36
C THR A 451 -5.36 32.35 -4.33
N ARG A 452 -6.35 31.51 -4.69
CA ARG A 452 -6.86 30.42 -3.82
C ARG A 452 -5.75 29.45 -3.40
N LEU A 453 -4.85 29.08 -4.30
CA LEU A 453 -3.70 28.22 -4.00
C LEU A 453 -2.69 28.94 -3.10
N GLN A 454 -2.41 30.21 -3.38
CA GLN A 454 -1.50 31.01 -2.56
C GLN A 454 -2.01 31.14 -1.12
N THR A 455 -3.29 31.46 -0.94
CA THR A 455 -3.94 31.56 0.39
C THR A 455 -3.93 30.23 1.12
N ALA A 456 -4.20 29.11 0.42
CA ALA A 456 -4.14 27.78 1.02
C ALA A 456 -2.73 27.43 1.52
N LEU A 457 -1.71 27.71 0.70
CA LEU A 457 -0.31 27.50 1.06
C LEU A 457 0.09 28.34 2.28
N GLN A 458 -0.27 29.63 2.31
CA GLN A 458 0.03 30.52 3.43
C GLN A 458 -0.66 30.08 4.73
N ALA A 459 -1.92 29.65 4.65
CA ALA A 459 -2.66 29.15 5.82
C ALA A 459 -1.99 27.90 6.41
N LEU A 460 -1.68 26.91 5.59
CA LEU A 460 -1.00 25.68 6.02
C LEU A 460 0.43 25.97 6.53
N TYR A 461 1.13 26.89 5.89
CA TYR A 461 2.45 27.34 6.33
C TYR A 461 2.41 28.03 7.71
N GLY A 462 1.41 28.87 7.98
CA GLY A 462 1.26 29.49 9.31
C GLY A 462 1.06 28.45 10.44
N HIS A 463 0.42 27.32 10.15
CA HIS A 463 0.35 26.19 11.09
C HIS A 463 1.70 25.46 11.22
N TYR A 464 2.42 25.31 10.12
CA TYR A 464 3.77 24.74 10.12
C TYR A 464 4.72 25.57 10.99
N GLU A 465 4.77 26.89 10.83
CA GLU A 465 5.66 27.77 11.62
C GLU A 465 5.43 27.65 13.12
N LYS A 466 4.16 27.58 13.55
CA LYS A 466 3.82 27.36 14.97
C LYS A 466 4.32 26.01 15.47
N THR A 467 4.18 24.97 14.66
CA THR A 467 4.65 23.62 15.00
C THR A 467 6.17 23.54 15.02
N PHE A 468 6.83 24.18 14.06
CA PHE A 468 8.28 24.28 13.96
C PHE A 468 8.87 24.92 15.22
N LYS A 469 8.36 26.09 15.63
CA LYS A 469 8.80 26.77 16.86
C LYS A 469 8.56 25.93 18.10
N LEU A 470 7.37 25.31 18.21
CA LEU A 470 7.06 24.41 19.32
C LEU A 470 8.05 23.24 19.40
N TRP A 471 8.44 22.66 18.27
CA TRP A 471 9.40 21.56 18.22
C TRP A 471 10.81 22.01 18.64
N GLU A 472 11.26 23.19 18.20
CA GLU A 472 12.51 23.81 18.66
C GLU A 472 12.51 24.07 20.16
N GLU A 473 11.43 24.68 20.69
CA GLU A 473 11.26 24.95 22.13
C GLU A 473 11.31 23.67 22.97
N ASN A 474 10.85 22.53 22.43
CA ASN A 474 10.88 21.23 23.09
C ASN A 474 12.15 20.41 22.77
N GLY A 475 13.15 20.99 22.09
CA GLY A 475 14.42 20.32 21.78
C GLY A 475 14.31 19.18 20.75
N ILE A 476 13.24 19.14 19.95
CA ILE A 476 13.08 18.17 18.86
C ILE A 476 13.95 18.62 17.68
N LYS A 477 15.08 17.92 17.47
CA LYS A 477 16.10 18.30 16.47
C LYS A 477 15.65 18.23 15.02
N VAL A 478 14.67 17.40 14.71
CA VAL A 478 14.20 17.19 13.33
C VAL A 478 12.98 18.06 13.10
N PRO A 479 12.99 19.01 12.14
CA PRO A 479 11.85 19.88 11.90
C PRO A 479 10.64 19.10 11.35
N PRO A 480 9.42 19.65 11.47
CA PRO A 480 8.25 19.05 10.85
C PRO A 480 8.43 18.97 9.33
N CYS A 481 7.75 18.03 8.69
CA CYS A 481 7.79 17.85 7.24
C CYS A 481 6.55 18.48 6.60
N PHE A 482 6.75 19.23 5.50
CA PHE A 482 5.70 19.80 4.68
C PHE A 482 5.84 19.27 3.25
N ILE A 483 4.79 18.65 2.71
CA ILE A 483 4.80 18.03 1.38
C ILE A 483 3.69 18.62 0.53
N VAL A 484 4.03 19.08 -0.68
CA VAL A 484 3.04 19.51 -1.68
C VAL A 484 3.07 18.55 -2.86
N VAL A 485 1.95 17.85 -3.09
CA VAL A 485 1.79 16.92 -4.21
C VAL A 485 1.02 17.61 -5.31
N CYS A 486 1.55 17.58 -6.54
CA CYS A 486 0.98 18.27 -7.71
C CYS A 486 0.64 17.28 -8.81
N GLN A 487 -0.41 17.54 -9.60
CA GLN A 487 -0.86 16.67 -10.70
C GLN A 487 0.20 16.41 -11.78
N ASN A 488 1.10 17.36 -12.04
CA ASN A 488 2.11 17.21 -13.06
C ASN A 488 3.40 17.99 -12.72
N THR A 489 4.46 17.71 -13.49
CA THR A 489 5.79 18.28 -13.29
C THR A 489 5.90 19.78 -13.62
N ALA A 490 4.98 20.32 -14.41
CA ALA A 490 4.93 21.76 -14.70
C ALA A 490 4.37 22.53 -13.50
N ILE A 491 3.26 22.04 -12.94
CA ILE A 491 2.66 22.58 -11.72
C ILE A 491 3.61 22.44 -10.54
N SER A 492 4.26 21.29 -10.38
CA SER A 492 5.20 21.09 -9.27
C SER A 492 6.37 22.07 -9.33
N LYS A 493 6.87 22.41 -10.53
CA LYS A 493 7.92 23.41 -10.72
C LYS A 493 7.43 24.82 -10.37
N LEU A 494 6.24 25.22 -10.83
CA LEU A 494 5.65 26.52 -10.46
C LEU A 494 5.51 26.68 -8.95
N VAL A 495 4.95 25.66 -8.28
CA VAL A 495 4.77 25.68 -6.83
C VAL A 495 6.11 25.65 -6.10
N TYR A 496 7.07 24.85 -6.57
CA TYR A 496 8.43 24.83 -6.03
C TYR A 496 9.09 26.20 -6.13
N ASP A 497 9.01 26.87 -7.28
CA ASP A 497 9.61 28.20 -7.49
C ASP A 497 8.94 29.27 -6.64
N PHE A 498 7.61 29.21 -6.50
CA PHE A 498 6.88 30.11 -5.61
C PHE A 498 7.28 29.95 -4.14
N ILE A 499 7.55 28.72 -3.69
CA ILE A 499 7.89 28.41 -2.30
C ILE A 499 9.37 28.69 -2.02
N SER A 500 10.27 28.18 -2.87
CA SER A 500 11.72 28.19 -2.63
C SER A 500 12.41 29.48 -3.10
N GLY A 501 11.81 30.18 -4.07
CA GLY A 501 12.39 31.31 -4.80
C GLY A 501 12.85 30.91 -6.21
N PHE A 502 13.05 31.89 -7.09
CA PHE A 502 13.49 31.66 -8.47
C PHE A 502 14.17 32.89 -9.09
N HIS A 503 14.91 32.67 -10.17
CA HIS A 503 15.47 33.78 -10.97
C HIS A 503 14.51 34.13 -12.09
N ARG A 504 14.04 35.39 -12.09
CA ARG A 504 13.20 35.95 -13.16
C ARG A 504 14.10 36.57 -14.22
N LYS A 505 13.92 36.16 -15.47
CA LYS A 505 14.57 36.83 -16.61
C LYS A 505 13.82 38.10 -16.97
N ASN A 506 14.53 39.21 -17.03
CA ASN A 506 14.01 40.52 -17.44
C ASN A 506 14.09 40.65 -18.96
N ASP A 507 13.33 41.60 -19.52
CA ASP A 507 13.25 41.83 -20.98
C ASP A 507 14.60 42.27 -21.58
N ASP A 508 15.49 42.84 -20.76
CA ASP A 508 16.86 43.23 -21.13
C ASP A 508 17.87 42.07 -21.10
N GLY A 509 17.42 40.86 -20.77
CA GLY A 509 18.25 39.66 -20.66
C GLY A 509 18.96 39.47 -19.31
N THR A 510 18.84 40.43 -18.38
CA THR A 510 19.33 40.29 -17.00
C THR A 510 18.41 39.37 -16.19
N THR A 511 18.85 38.98 -14.98
CA THR A 511 18.04 38.14 -14.08
C THR A 511 17.92 38.77 -12.69
N THR A 512 16.72 38.79 -12.14
CA THR A 512 16.44 39.22 -10.77
C THR A 512 16.08 38.02 -9.91
N LEU A 513 16.66 37.91 -8.72
CA LEU A 513 16.28 36.89 -7.74
C LEU A 513 14.95 37.30 -7.08
N GLU A 514 13.95 36.42 -7.16
CA GLU A 514 12.68 36.53 -6.45
C GLU A 514 12.67 35.57 -5.27
N ASN A 515 12.59 36.13 -4.06
CA ASN A 515 12.55 35.35 -2.82
C ASN A 515 11.26 34.53 -2.70
N GLY A 516 11.38 33.30 -2.21
CA GLY A 516 10.25 32.42 -1.93
C GLY A 516 9.25 33.05 -0.96
N ARG A 517 7.96 32.75 -1.14
CA ARG A 517 6.89 33.37 -0.33
C ARG A 517 6.72 32.75 1.07
N LEU A 518 7.40 31.63 1.35
CA LEU A 518 7.34 30.90 2.62
C LEU A 518 8.74 30.86 3.25
N ALA A 519 8.99 31.69 4.27
CA ALA A 519 10.33 32.01 4.75
C ALA A 519 11.16 30.79 5.20
N LEU A 520 10.58 29.87 5.98
CA LEU A 520 11.26 28.66 6.45
C LEU A 520 11.58 27.66 5.32
N PHE A 521 11.05 27.86 4.12
CA PHE A 521 11.20 26.96 2.97
C PHE A 521 12.04 27.56 1.83
N ARG A 522 12.61 28.74 2.03
CA ARG A 522 13.48 29.38 1.03
C ARG A 522 14.76 28.57 0.88
N ASN A 523 15.21 28.41 -0.36
CA ASN A 523 16.53 27.84 -0.66
C ASN A 523 17.62 28.92 -0.78
N PHE A 524 17.20 30.18 -0.73
CA PHE A 524 18.01 31.38 -0.89
C PHE A 524 17.98 32.12 0.45
N ASP A 525 19.15 32.30 1.06
CA ASP A 525 19.30 33.15 2.25
C ASP A 525 19.69 34.57 1.82
N GLU A 526 19.34 35.58 2.63
CA GLU A 526 19.65 36.99 2.40
C GLU A 526 21.16 37.23 2.19
N THR A 527 22.01 36.31 2.64
CA THR A 527 23.47 36.37 2.50
C THR A 527 24.06 35.64 1.30
N THR A 528 23.42 34.59 0.77
CA THR A 528 24.03 33.73 -0.26
C THR A 528 23.50 33.94 -1.67
N GLY A 529 22.46 34.76 -1.84
CA GLY A 529 21.75 34.88 -3.12
C GLY A 529 21.03 33.59 -3.39
#